data_AF-A0A6C0EKX7-F1
#
_entry.id   AF-A0A6C0EKX7-F1
#
_cell.length_a   1.000
_cell.length_b   1.000
_cell.length_c   1.000
_cell.angle_alpha   90.00
_cell.angle_beta   90.00
_cell.angle_gamma   90.00
#
_symmetry.space_group_name_H-M   'P 1'
#
loop_
_entity.id
_entity.type
_entity.pdbx_description
1 polymer ?
#
loop_
_entity_poly.entity_id
_entity_poly.type
_entity_poly.pdbx_seq_one_letter_code
_entity_poly.pdbx_strand_id
1 'polypeptide(L)'
;MTRGKNNESILCGCVGVWVAKAKAKAKWRKDWAVQLGSRTFAFIIPMVQTPTNPRTDSGCARPPQYRLNWGLAPLSANVRTRMCRTPYNSYRVLHHAPGVAVTAEETPYASVVTDAETGEVYGFSSPATVSLSDFVQRVVPAGQPRTRPLLDVSRIIVSERIEGTAINLWFDRRADRWEISTQEAVGGDYTYYRNYQMEDADPNHAREKDQPVGGFAGPTTYLRMFLDALVGPTTPLPPPALLSDFLTSLISSWKWSKRYCYCFVLQHPHNPLVFHITVPRIALVAVYQKRRFPRSATSVTMQAIDPTVFRTWEEFQSVPGLFFPAMLTDPLSYQTFLRPYRSIHSRLEDVGAGVMLTDRVTGLQTKVESALYEELRRLRRNQPVLFFQYLCLHYTKKTTEFLQHFPQYQPVFDLFRQDYVGFIINLHASYVTKYVEGSDEPIAPRYLPHIQYLHHYVALPRCPFGGQGATLHMVQEYLDKLTPEEVFRCLDVDALLPKTVQV
;
A
#
# COMPACT_ATOMS: atom_id res chain seq x y z
N MET A 1 44.99 68.25 -11.26
CA MET A 1 43.62 68.10 -10.70
C MET A 1 42.80 67.32 -11.72
N THR A 2 42.92 65.98 -11.73
CA THR A 2 42.13 64.98 -10.99
C THR A 2 40.94 64.45 -11.79
N ARG A 3 41.15 63.22 -12.29
CA ARG A 3 40.22 62.09 -12.46
C ARG A 3 39.05 62.23 -13.46
N GLY A 4 39.29 61.72 -14.66
CA GLY A 4 38.30 60.92 -15.39
C GLY A 4 38.65 59.44 -15.26
N LYS A 5 37.69 58.60 -14.84
CA LYS A 5 37.66 57.13 -15.01
C LYS A 5 36.31 56.56 -14.53
N ASN A 6 35.78 55.66 -15.37
CA ASN A 6 34.89 54.52 -15.08
C ASN A 6 33.41 54.79 -14.78
N ASN A 7 32.52 54.36 -15.69
CA ASN A 7 31.36 53.52 -15.38
C ASN A 7 30.65 52.96 -16.64
N GLU A 8 31.39 52.29 -17.52
CA GLU A 8 30.84 51.39 -18.55
C GLU A 8 31.49 50.01 -18.43
N SER A 9 31.17 49.27 -17.35
CA SER A 9 31.59 47.86 -17.22
C SER A 9 30.82 47.09 -16.14
N ILE A 10 29.47 47.14 -16.10
CA ILE A 10 28.68 46.26 -15.21
C ILE A 10 27.48 45.57 -15.92
N LEU A 11 27.11 45.97 -17.14
CA LEU A 11 25.92 45.40 -17.81
C LEU A 11 26.17 44.25 -18.82
N CYS A 12 27.42 43.76 -18.98
CA CYS A 12 27.73 42.70 -19.94
C CYS A 12 28.10 41.32 -19.32
N GLY A 13 28.11 41.20 -17.98
CA GLY A 13 28.53 39.97 -17.30
C GLY A 13 27.43 38.93 -17.02
N CYS A 14 26.16 39.33 -16.94
CA CYS A 14 25.08 38.45 -16.47
C CYS A 14 24.33 37.69 -17.57
N VAL A 15 24.45 38.09 -18.84
CA VAL A 15 23.77 37.43 -19.98
C VAL A 15 24.58 36.23 -20.49
N GLY A 16 25.91 36.27 -20.41
CA GLY A 16 26.80 35.18 -20.84
C GLY A 16 26.70 33.90 -19.99
N VAL A 17 26.44 34.03 -18.68
CA VAL A 17 26.32 32.90 -17.75
C VAL A 17 24.99 32.15 -17.92
N TRP A 18 23.93 32.84 -18.35
CA TRP A 18 22.62 32.24 -18.61
C TRP A 18 22.56 31.47 -19.94
N VAL A 19 23.23 31.96 -20.99
CA VAL A 19 23.28 31.26 -22.29
C VAL A 19 24.17 30.02 -22.25
N ALA A 20 25.25 30.02 -21.44
CA ALA A 20 26.08 28.84 -21.21
C ALA A 20 25.37 27.76 -20.36
N LYS A 21 24.60 28.16 -19.33
CA LYS A 21 23.78 27.23 -18.52
C LYS A 21 22.58 26.66 -19.32
N ALA A 22 22.00 27.43 -20.24
CA ALA A 22 20.93 26.95 -21.12
C ALA A 22 21.42 25.93 -22.17
N LYS A 23 22.62 26.11 -22.74
CA LYS A 23 23.23 25.16 -23.68
C LYS A 23 23.72 23.86 -23.00
N ALA A 24 24.13 23.90 -21.73
CA ALA A 24 24.43 22.71 -20.94
C ALA A 24 23.17 21.89 -20.57
N LYS A 25 22.04 22.56 -20.31
CA LYS A 25 20.74 21.92 -20.02
C LYS A 25 20.10 21.23 -21.24
N ALA A 26 20.44 21.67 -22.45
CA ALA A 26 19.97 21.07 -23.70
C ALA A 26 20.76 19.82 -24.14
N LYS A 27 22.02 19.66 -23.69
CA LYS A 27 22.83 18.46 -23.97
C LYS A 27 22.46 17.29 -23.05
N TRP A 28 22.09 17.56 -21.80
CA TRP A 28 21.68 16.54 -20.81
C TRP A 28 20.28 15.92 -21.08
N ARG A 29 19.38 16.65 -21.76
CA ARG A 29 18.04 16.15 -22.12
C ARG A 29 18.01 15.17 -23.30
N LYS A 30 19.07 15.10 -24.12
CA LYS A 30 19.16 14.13 -25.23
C LYS A 30 19.78 12.79 -24.80
N ASP A 31 20.59 12.77 -23.75
CA ASP A 31 21.26 11.54 -23.30
C ASP A 31 20.44 10.74 -22.26
N TRP A 32 19.43 11.36 -21.62
CA TRP A 32 18.54 10.65 -20.68
C TRP A 32 17.33 9.96 -21.35
N ALA A 33 16.98 10.36 -22.58
CA ALA A 33 15.90 9.76 -23.37
C ALA A 33 16.31 8.46 -24.10
N VAL A 34 17.57 8.02 -23.99
CA VAL A 34 18.10 6.79 -24.61
C VAL A 34 18.24 5.65 -23.59
N GLN A 35 17.98 5.89 -22.29
CA GLN A 35 18.15 4.88 -21.23
C GLN A 35 16.84 4.34 -20.63
N LEU A 36 15.67 4.85 -21.03
CA LEU A 36 14.35 4.36 -20.60
C LEU A 36 13.41 3.99 -21.76
N GLY A 37 13.92 3.97 -22.99
CA GLY A 37 13.15 3.59 -24.18
C GLY A 37 13.47 2.18 -24.65
N SER A 38 12.49 1.28 -24.51
CA SER A 38 12.39 0.00 -25.24
C SER A 38 13.54 -0.99 -25.03
N ARG A 39 13.39 -1.92 -24.09
CA ARG A 39 13.88 -3.30 -24.29
C ARG A 39 12.87 -4.32 -23.81
N THR A 40 12.01 -4.70 -24.74
CA THR A 40 11.66 -6.11 -24.98
C THR A 40 12.96 -6.91 -24.95
N PHE A 41 13.22 -7.65 -23.88
CA PHE A 41 14.31 -8.62 -23.87
C PHE A 41 13.73 -10.01 -24.04
N ALA A 42 13.81 -10.46 -25.29
CA ALA A 42 13.77 -11.85 -25.66
C ALA A 42 14.81 -12.64 -24.85
N PHE A 43 14.41 -13.86 -24.50
CA PHE A 43 15.25 -14.92 -23.98
C PHE A 43 16.56 -15.04 -24.79
N ILE A 44 17.71 -14.87 -24.12
CA ILE A 44 18.97 -15.46 -24.55
C ILE A 44 19.57 -16.14 -23.34
N ILE A 45 19.45 -17.47 -23.33
CA ILE A 45 20.14 -18.38 -22.41
C ILE A 45 21.61 -18.41 -22.84
N PRO A 46 22.59 -18.01 -22.00
CA PRO A 46 23.96 -18.41 -22.23
C PRO A 46 24.13 -19.82 -21.70
N MET A 47 24.41 -20.77 -22.60
CA MET A 47 25.01 -22.04 -22.22
C MET A 47 26.28 -21.76 -21.40
N VAL A 48 26.24 -22.11 -20.11
CA VAL A 48 27.45 -22.25 -19.30
C VAL A 48 27.62 -23.72 -18.99
N GLN A 49 28.80 -24.19 -19.36
CA GLN A 49 29.28 -25.55 -19.35
C GLN A 49 29.17 -26.18 -17.97
N THR A 50 28.77 -27.45 -17.95
CA THR A 50 28.78 -28.34 -16.80
C THR A 50 30.17 -28.42 -16.16
N PRO A 51 30.34 -28.11 -14.86
CA PRO A 51 31.44 -28.64 -14.08
C PRO A 51 30.99 -29.94 -13.42
N THR A 52 31.74 -30.99 -13.72
CA THR A 52 31.75 -32.30 -13.08
C THR A 52 31.71 -32.21 -11.56
N ASN A 53 30.85 -33.04 -10.98
CA ASN A 53 30.67 -33.35 -9.56
C ASN A 53 31.99 -33.47 -8.77
N PRO A 54 32.10 -32.80 -7.61
CA PRO A 54 32.75 -33.40 -6.47
C PRO A 54 31.79 -33.40 -5.27
N ARG A 55 31.47 -34.59 -4.80
CA ARG A 55 31.02 -34.83 -3.43
C ARG A 55 32.12 -34.34 -2.49
N THR A 56 31.82 -33.37 -1.63
CA THR A 56 32.25 -33.35 -0.22
C THR A 56 31.62 -32.18 0.53
N ASP A 57 31.25 -32.47 1.77
CA ASP A 57 30.63 -31.59 2.74
C ASP A 57 31.30 -30.22 2.85
N SER A 58 30.52 -29.15 2.66
CA SER A 58 30.83 -27.82 3.20
C SER A 58 29.54 -27.12 3.61
N GLY A 59 29.52 -26.62 4.85
CA GLY A 59 28.35 -26.10 5.52
C GLY A 59 27.74 -24.88 4.83
N CYS A 60 26.71 -25.10 4.03
CA CYS A 60 25.70 -24.08 3.75
C CYS A 60 24.83 -23.92 5.00
N ALA A 61 25.01 -22.81 5.73
CA ALA A 61 24.05 -22.38 6.74
C ALA A 61 22.65 -22.33 6.10
N ARG A 62 21.73 -23.17 6.58
CA ARG A 62 20.32 -23.14 6.13
C ARG A 62 19.77 -21.73 6.39
N PRO A 63 19.00 -21.15 5.46
CA PRO A 63 18.38 -19.85 5.70
C PRO A 63 17.52 -19.91 6.97
N PRO A 64 17.49 -18.85 7.79
CA PRO A 64 16.80 -18.86 9.08
C PRO A 64 15.33 -19.24 8.91
N GLN A 65 14.93 -20.29 9.63
CA GLN A 65 13.58 -20.87 9.60
C GLN A 65 12.85 -20.47 10.89
N TYR A 66 11.82 -19.62 10.81
CA TYR A 66 11.07 -19.21 12.02
C TYR A 66 10.13 -20.30 12.48
N ARG A 67 10.21 -20.62 13.77
CA ARG A 67 9.19 -21.42 14.44
C ARG A 67 8.16 -20.47 15.04
N LEU A 68 7.00 -20.34 14.41
CA LEU A 68 5.86 -19.78 15.10
C LEU A 68 5.26 -20.91 15.94
N ASN A 69 5.69 -20.97 17.20
CA ASN A 69 5.26 -22.02 18.13
C ASN A 69 3.80 -21.77 18.54
N TRP A 70 2.90 -22.64 18.09
CA TRP A 70 1.55 -22.74 18.63
C TRP A 70 1.55 -23.75 19.77
N GLY A 71 1.57 -23.25 21.00
CA GLY A 71 0.89 -23.92 22.09
C GLY A 71 -0.54 -23.39 22.10
N LEU A 72 -1.50 -24.22 22.50
CA LEU A 72 -2.79 -23.75 23.02
C LEU A 72 -2.53 -22.94 24.29
N ALA A 73 -1.88 -21.77 24.18
CA ALA A 73 -1.94 -20.78 25.22
C ALA A 73 -3.42 -20.40 25.34
N PRO A 74 -3.95 -20.19 26.57
CA PRO A 74 -5.32 -19.78 26.74
C PRO A 74 -5.56 -18.56 25.85
N LEU A 75 -6.58 -18.64 24.98
CA LEU A 75 -7.00 -17.56 24.09
C LEU A 75 -7.01 -16.27 24.92
N SER A 76 -6.15 -15.30 24.58
CA SER A 76 -6.16 -14.03 25.29
C SER A 76 -7.55 -13.41 25.15
N ALA A 77 -7.96 -12.56 26.10
CA ALA A 77 -9.27 -11.90 26.08
C ALA A 77 -9.55 -11.11 24.78
N ASN A 78 -8.50 -10.86 23.98
CA ASN A 78 -8.52 -10.08 22.75
C ASN A 78 -8.76 -10.91 21.47
N VAL A 79 -8.83 -12.25 21.57
CA VAL A 79 -9.07 -13.13 20.41
C VAL A 79 -10.56 -13.41 20.24
N ARG A 80 -11.12 -12.97 19.12
CA ARG A 80 -12.49 -13.28 18.71
C ARG A 80 -12.52 -14.60 17.95
N THR A 81 -13.62 -15.33 18.14
CA THR A 81 -13.88 -16.59 17.48
C THR A 81 -15.12 -16.46 16.61
N ARG A 82 -15.02 -16.78 15.32
CA ARG A 82 -16.16 -16.83 14.40
C ARG A 82 -16.32 -18.24 13.84
N MET A 83 -17.54 -18.77 13.94
CA MET A 83 -17.90 -20.02 13.29
C MET A 83 -18.22 -19.77 11.82
N CYS A 84 -17.59 -20.52 10.94
CA CYS A 84 -17.82 -20.48 9.49
C CYS A 84 -18.23 -21.87 9.02
N ARG A 85 -19.19 -21.93 8.10
CA ARG A 85 -19.62 -23.20 7.50
C ARG A 85 -19.52 -23.09 5.99
N THR A 86 -18.92 -24.10 5.39
CA THR A 86 -18.97 -24.34 3.95
C THR A 86 -19.90 -25.54 3.71
N PRO A 87 -20.27 -25.84 2.46
CA PRO A 87 -21.00 -27.07 2.15
C PRO A 87 -20.28 -28.36 2.58
N TYR A 88 -18.96 -28.30 2.81
CA TYR A 88 -18.11 -29.49 3.02
C TYR A 88 -17.69 -29.69 4.47
N ASN A 89 -17.37 -28.60 5.18
CA ASN A 89 -16.90 -28.69 6.55
C ASN A 89 -17.23 -27.42 7.36
N SER A 90 -17.18 -27.54 8.68
CA SER A 90 -17.31 -26.45 9.64
C SER A 90 -15.94 -26.02 10.17
N TYR A 91 -15.71 -24.72 10.16
CA TYR A 91 -14.45 -24.12 10.58
C TYR A 91 -14.66 -23.10 11.69
N ARG A 92 -13.59 -22.89 12.46
CA ARG A 92 -13.47 -21.84 13.44
C ARG A 92 -12.37 -20.88 13.00
N VAL A 93 -12.70 -19.61 12.88
CA VAL A 93 -11.74 -18.54 12.55
C VAL A 93 -11.44 -17.77 13.82
N LEU A 94 -10.19 -17.86 14.27
CA LEU A 94 -9.65 -17.10 15.39
C LEU A 94 -8.98 -15.84 14.83
N HIS A 95 -9.34 -14.66 15.29
CA HIS A 95 -8.74 -13.40 14.85
C HIS A 95 -8.71 -12.39 15.99
N HIS A 96 -7.76 -11.44 15.95
CA HIS A 96 -7.72 -10.37 16.94
C HIS A 96 -8.84 -9.35 16.72
N ALA A 97 -9.38 -8.81 17.82
CA ALA A 97 -10.34 -7.71 17.75
C ALA A 97 -9.73 -6.47 17.05
N PRO A 98 -10.51 -5.74 16.22
CA PRO A 98 -10.01 -4.56 15.53
C PRO A 98 -9.55 -3.50 16.53
N GLY A 99 -8.37 -2.91 16.29
CA GLY A 99 -7.81 -1.84 17.11
C GLY A 99 -7.00 -2.29 18.33
N VAL A 100 -6.90 -3.60 18.60
CA VAL A 100 -6.02 -4.09 19.67
C VAL A 100 -4.58 -4.18 19.16
N ALA A 101 -3.66 -3.49 19.82
CA ALA A 101 -2.23 -3.64 19.57
C ALA A 101 -1.80 -5.05 19.99
N VAL A 102 -1.43 -5.89 19.03
CA VAL A 102 -0.92 -7.23 19.31
C VAL A 102 0.47 -7.09 19.93
N THR A 103 0.61 -7.52 21.18
CA THR A 103 1.92 -7.64 21.84
C THR A 103 2.63 -8.87 21.26
N ALA A 104 3.96 -8.88 21.15
CA ALA A 104 4.66 -10.04 20.55
C ALA A 104 4.53 -11.34 21.38
N GLU A 105 4.03 -11.22 22.60
CA GLU A 105 3.74 -12.34 23.50
C GLU A 105 2.35 -12.95 23.25
N GLU A 106 1.42 -12.17 22.68
CA GLU A 106 0.10 -12.60 22.26
C GLU A 106 0.14 -13.03 20.78
N THR A 107 -0.11 -14.31 20.53
CA THR A 107 -0.26 -14.98 19.21
C THR A 107 0.22 -14.21 17.96
N PRO A 108 1.26 -14.67 17.25
CA PRO A 108 1.89 -13.92 16.17
C PRO A 108 1.10 -13.93 14.85
N TYR A 109 -0.23 -14.08 14.84
CA TYR A 109 -1.03 -14.27 13.63
C TYR A 109 -2.23 -13.32 13.60
N ALA A 110 -2.55 -12.73 12.45
CA ALA A 110 -3.75 -11.90 12.34
C ALA A 110 -5.06 -12.72 12.35
N SER A 111 -5.02 -13.93 11.77
CA SER A 111 -6.12 -14.90 11.77
C SER A 111 -5.60 -16.33 11.60
N VAL A 112 -6.32 -17.28 12.20
CA VAL A 112 -6.05 -18.72 12.13
C VAL A 112 -7.35 -19.46 11.87
N VAL A 113 -7.34 -20.36 10.89
CA VAL A 113 -8.48 -21.21 10.55
C VAL A 113 -8.24 -22.61 11.10
N THR A 114 -9.11 -23.05 11.99
CA THR A 114 -9.09 -24.41 12.55
C THR A 114 -10.36 -25.17 12.21
N ASP A 115 -10.28 -26.49 12.23
CA ASP A 115 -11.45 -27.35 12.27
C ASP A 115 -12.32 -27.02 13.48
N ALA A 116 -13.65 -27.06 13.31
CA ALA A 116 -14.59 -26.73 14.37
C ALA A 116 -14.62 -27.75 15.51
N GLU A 117 -14.41 -29.03 15.19
CA GLU A 117 -14.59 -30.19 16.07
C GLU A 117 -13.27 -30.62 16.69
N THR A 118 -12.26 -30.85 15.85
CA THR A 118 -10.95 -31.41 16.22
C THR A 118 -9.95 -30.33 16.63
N GLY A 119 -10.17 -29.07 16.23
CA GLY A 119 -9.22 -27.98 16.43
C GLY A 119 -7.96 -28.10 15.57
N GLU A 120 -7.92 -29.01 14.58
CA GLU A 120 -6.79 -29.10 13.65
C GLU A 120 -6.64 -27.79 12.87
N VAL A 121 -5.42 -27.26 12.80
CA VAL A 121 -5.19 -26.00 12.07
C VAL A 121 -5.01 -26.25 10.58
N TYR A 122 -5.77 -25.52 9.76
CA TYR A 122 -5.71 -25.61 8.30
C TYR A 122 -4.98 -24.43 7.66
N GLY A 123 -5.38 -23.21 8.02
CA GLY A 123 -4.93 -21.98 7.36
C GLY A 123 -4.45 -20.94 8.36
N PHE A 124 -3.51 -20.11 7.92
CA PHE A 124 -2.96 -18.99 8.68
C PHE A 124 -2.88 -17.78 7.78
N SER A 125 -3.11 -16.60 8.34
CA SER A 125 -2.71 -15.35 7.69
C SER A 125 -1.33 -14.90 8.16
N SER A 126 -0.81 -13.88 7.48
CA SER A 126 0.37 -13.16 7.94
C SER A 126 0.25 -12.67 9.40
N PRO A 127 1.38 -12.54 10.11
CA PRO A 127 1.44 -11.94 11.43
C PRO A 127 0.76 -10.60 11.54
N ALA A 128 0.21 -10.33 12.72
CA ALA A 128 -0.22 -8.98 13.06
C ALA A 128 1.01 -8.05 13.09
N THR A 129 0.82 -6.83 12.59
CA THR A 129 1.89 -5.83 12.58
C THR A 129 1.98 -5.12 13.93
N VAL A 130 3.19 -4.91 14.42
CA VAL A 130 3.46 -4.04 15.58
C VAL A 130 3.82 -2.62 15.14
N SER A 131 3.83 -1.68 16.10
CA SER A 131 4.29 -0.32 15.83
C SER A 131 5.75 -0.31 15.39
N LEU A 132 6.11 0.69 14.59
CA LEU A 132 7.47 0.84 14.08
C LEU A 132 8.49 1.04 15.21
N SER A 133 8.11 1.77 16.28
CA SER A 133 8.93 1.94 17.47
C SER A 133 9.19 0.63 18.18
N ASP A 134 8.15 -0.20 18.37
CA ASP A 134 8.29 -1.50 19.06
C ASP A 134 9.11 -2.48 18.24
N PHE A 135 8.93 -2.46 16.91
CA PHE A 135 9.74 -3.26 15.99
C PHE A 135 11.22 -2.92 16.12
N VAL A 136 11.58 -1.63 16.04
CA VAL A 136 12.97 -1.19 16.16
C VAL A 136 13.56 -1.55 17.53
N GLN A 137 12.79 -1.36 18.61
CA GLN A 137 13.24 -1.69 19.97
C GLN A 137 13.55 -3.19 20.16
N ARG A 138 12.79 -4.08 19.49
CA ARG A 138 12.92 -5.54 19.64
C ARG A 138 13.93 -6.14 18.67
N VAL A 139 14.08 -5.57 17.48
CA VAL A 139 14.93 -6.13 16.42
C VAL A 139 16.36 -5.58 16.49
N VAL A 140 16.54 -4.30 16.85
CA VAL A 140 17.89 -3.70 16.94
C VAL A 140 18.56 -4.08 18.26
N PRO A 141 19.77 -4.70 18.24
CA PRO A 141 20.45 -5.14 19.47
C PRO A 141 20.72 -4.00 20.45
N ALA A 142 20.60 -4.30 21.75
CA ALA A 142 21.00 -3.40 22.83
C ALA A 142 22.51 -3.14 22.78
N GLY A 143 22.92 -2.03 22.17
CA GLY A 143 24.34 -1.65 22.02
C GLY A 143 24.66 -0.87 20.75
N GLN A 144 23.82 -0.95 19.70
CA GLN A 144 23.94 -0.02 18.57
C GLN A 144 23.37 1.36 18.94
N PRO A 145 24.01 2.46 18.52
CA PRO A 145 23.50 3.80 18.78
C PRO A 145 22.10 3.95 18.19
N ARG A 146 21.09 4.09 19.06
CA ARG A 146 19.66 4.24 18.71
C ARG A 146 19.38 5.42 17.78
N THR A 147 20.34 6.34 17.64
CA THR A 147 20.26 7.52 16.80
C THR A 147 20.39 7.21 15.31
N ARG A 148 20.96 6.06 14.90
CA ARG A 148 21.11 5.65 13.49
C ARG A 148 21.10 4.12 13.31
N PRO A 149 19.97 3.42 13.52
CA PRO A 149 19.90 2.01 13.18
C PRO A 149 20.12 1.84 11.67
N LEU A 150 21.11 1.04 11.27
CA LEU A 150 21.23 0.58 9.90
C LEU A 150 20.19 -0.53 9.67
N LEU A 151 19.50 -0.52 8.54
CA LEU A 151 18.68 -1.67 8.15
C LEU A 151 19.62 -2.78 7.71
N ASP A 152 19.86 -3.73 8.62
CA ASP A 152 20.55 -4.96 8.27
C ASP A 152 19.64 -5.80 7.39
N VAL A 153 19.76 -5.66 6.06
CA VAL A 153 18.97 -6.40 5.06
C VAL A 153 19.20 -7.91 5.09
N SER A 154 20.28 -8.38 5.75
CA SER A 154 20.50 -9.80 6.02
C SER A 154 19.54 -10.32 7.09
N ARG A 155 19.09 -9.46 8.02
CA ARG A 155 18.14 -9.78 9.08
C ARG A 155 16.74 -9.23 8.83
N ILE A 156 16.56 -8.12 8.12
CA ILE A 156 15.25 -7.51 7.91
C ILE A 156 14.90 -7.62 6.44
N ILE A 157 13.79 -8.29 6.15
CA ILE A 157 13.18 -8.29 4.84
C ILE A 157 12.36 -7.02 4.72
N VAL A 158 12.67 -6.22 3.72
CA VAL A 158 11.86 -5.07 3.33
C VAL A 158 11.18 -5.43 2.02
N SER A 159 9.86 -5.57 2.04
CA SER A 159 9.07 -5.81 0.85
C SER A 159 8.05 -4.69 0.63
N GLU A 160 7.69 -4.45 -0.61
CA GLU A 160 6.60 -3.56 -0.98
C GLU A 160 5.30 -3.97 -0.28
N ARG A 161 4.55 -2.97 0.19
CA ARG A 161 3.21 -3.16 0.71
C ARG A 161 2.21 -3.07 -0.44
N ILE A 162 1.65 -4.22 -0.82
CA ILE A 162 0.59 -4.29 -1.83
C ILE A 162 -0.75 -3.89 -1.21
N GLU A 163 -1.44 -2.95 -1.83
CA GLU A 163 -2.83 -2.61 -1.50
C GLU A 163 -3.78 -3.66 -2.09
N GLY A 164 -4.68 -4.22 -1.30
CA GLY A 164 -5.69 -5.17 -1.78
C GLY A 164 -6.39 -5.91 -0.64
N THR A 165 -7.14 -6.95 -0.99
CA THR A 165 -7.78 -7.83 -0.02
C THR A 165 -6.90 -9.04 0.28
N ALA A 166 -6.62 -9.31 1.55
CA ALA A 166 -5.89 -10.50 1.96
C ALA A 166 -6.73 -11.78 1.77
N ILE A 167 -6.19 -12.75 1.05
CA ILE A 167 -6.77 -14.06 0.78
C ILE A 167 -5.75 -15.14 1.16
N ASN A 168 -6.14 -16.11 1.98
CA ASN A 168 -5.30 -17.25 2.33
C ASN A 168 -5.84 -18.50 1.65
N LEU A 169 -4.98 -19.26 0.97
CA LEU A 169 -5.29 -20.53 0.33
C LEU A 169 -4.64 -21.67 1.14
N TRP A 170 -5.40 -22.72 1.39
CA TRP A 170 -4.95 -23.88 2.16
C TRP A 170 -5.70 -25.14 1.76
N PHE A 171 -5.17 -26.30 2.13
CA PHE A 171 -5.73 -27.59 1.75
C PHE A 171 -6.49 -28.23 2.93
N ASP A 172 -7.79 -28.48 2.75
CA ASP A 172 -8.57 -29.30 3.69
C ASP A 172 -8.37 -30.78 3.38
N ARG A 173 -7.72 -31.49 4.31
CA ARG A 173 -7.48 -32.93 4.18
C ARG A 173 -8.71 -33.80 4.43
N ARG A 174 -9.70 -33.32 5.20
CA ARG A 174 -10.94 -34.08 5.47
C ARG A 174 -11.83 -34.10 4.24
N ALA A 175 -11.91 -32.96 3.56
CA ALA A 175 -12.71 -32.77 2.35
C ALA A 175 -11.91 -33.02 1.04
N ASP A 176 -10.61 -33.33 1.14
CA ASP A 176 -9.65 -33.47 0.04
C ASP A 176 -9.76 -32.36 -1.02
N ARG A 177 -9.88 -31.10 -0.57
CA ARG A 177 -10.10 -29.94 -1.44
C ARG A 177 -9.27 -28.73 -1.03
N TRP A 178 -9.08 -27.81 -1.98
CA TRP A 178 -8.50 -26.51 -1.69
C TRP A 178 -9.60 -25.54 -1.26
N GLU A 179 -9.31 -24.73 -0.24
CA GLU A 179 -10.22 -23.71 0.27
C GLU A 179 -9.50 -22.37 0.43
N ILE A 180 -10.29 -21.29 0.34
CA ILE A 180 -9.81 -19.94 0.62
C ILE A 180 -10.44 -19.37 1.88
N SER A 181 -9.76 -18.41 2.50
CA SER A 181 -10.32 -17.61 3.57
C SER A 181 -9.82 -16.17 3.52
N THR A 182 -10.69 -15.23 3.89
CA THR A 182 -10.24 -13.88 4.29
C THR A 182 -9.86 -13.90 5.78
N GLN A 183 -9.63 -12.72 6.36
CA GLN A 183 -9.32 -12.58 7.80
C GLN A 183 -10.44 -13.12 8.71
N GLU A 184 -11.70 -13.07 8.28
CA GLU A 184 -12.84 -13.36 9.16
C GLU A 184 -13.72 -14.52 8.69
N ALA A 185 -13.62 -14.95 7.42
CA ALA A 185 -14.54 -15.94 6.87
C ALA A 185 -13.87 -16.87 5.85
N VAL A 186 -14.44 -18.07 5.71
CA VAL A 186 -13.96 -19.16 4.83
C VAL A 186 -14.86 -19.29 3.59
N GLY A 187 -14.34 -19.81 2.49
CA GLY A 187 -15.05 -20.13 1.23
C GLY A 187 -15.01 -18.99 0.22
N GLY A 188 -15.17 -17.74 0.67
CA GLY A 188 -15.09 -16.56 -0.19
C GLY A 188 -16.33 -16.33 -1.07
N ASP A 189 -17.45 -17.00 -0.79
CA ASP A 189 -18.75 -16.86 -1.49
C ASP A 189 -19.53 -15.60 -1.09
N TYR A 190 -18.86 -14.62 -0.51
CA TYR A 190 -19.43 -13.36 -0.04
C TYR A 190 -18.74 -12.18 -0.73
N THR A 191 -19.43 -11.05 -0.76
CA THR A 191 -18.96 -9.79 -1.33
C THR A 191 -18.35 -8.90 -0.25
N TYR A 192 -17.53 -7.93 -0.68
CA TYR A 192 -17.06 -6.85 0.21
C TYR A 192 -18.12 -5.75 0.29
N TYR A 193 -18.59 -5.42 1.49
CA TYR A 193 -19.49 -4.28 1.69
C TYR A 193 -18.69 -2.97 1.78
N ARG A 194 -18.96 -2.04 0.85
CA ARG A 194 -18.91 -0.58 1.07
C ARG A 194 -20.22 0.02 0.54
N ASN A 195 -21.31 -0.16 1.29
CA ASN A 195 -22.48 0.69 1.13
C ASN A 195 -22.11 2.09 1.62
N TYR A 196 -21.94 3.04 0.71
CA TYR A 196 -21.96 4.47 1.04
C TYR A 196 -23.11 5.22 0.35
N GLN A 197 -24.05 4.52 -0.29
CA GLN A 197 -25.14 5.16 -1.06
C GLN A 197 -26.49 4.43 -0.99
N MET A 198 -26.81 3.69 0.08
CA MET A 198 -28.12 3.02 0.19
C MET A 198 -28.85 3.24 1.52
N GLU A 199 -28.61 4.36 2.21
CA GLU A 199 -29.45 4.73 3.36
C GLU A 199 -30.68 5.57 2.99
N ASP A 200 -30.81 6.04 1.74
CA ASP A 200 -31.96 6.84 1.27
C ASP A 200 -32.81 6.16 0.17
N ALA A 201 -32.62 4.86 -0.09
CA ALA A 201 -33.47 4.15 -1.05
C ALA A 201 -34.80 3.75 -0.39
N ASP A 202 -35.86 4.46 -0.77
CA ASP A 202 -37.27 4.11 -0.51
C ASP A 202 -37.49 2.60 -0.76
N PRO A 203 -37.98 1.83 0.24
CA PRO A 203 -38.16 0.38 0.12
C PRO A 203 -39.14 -0.05 -0.97
N ASN A 204 -39.86 0.89 -1.61
CA ASN A 204 -40.83 0.59 -2.67
C ASN A 204 -40.30 0.71 -4.11
N HIS A 205 -39.06 1.15 -4.35
CA HIS A 205 -38.50 1.26 -5.71
C HIS A 205 -37.51 0.13 -6.06
N ALA A 206 -37.98 -1.11 -5.92
CA ALA A 206 -37.30 -2.25 -6.51
C ALA A 206 -37.67 -2.36 -8.00
N ARG A 207 -36.64 -2.20 -8.86
CA ARG A 207 -36.56 -2.48 -10.31
C ARG A 207 -36.70 -1.26 -11.22
N GLU A 208 -35.58 -0.85 -11.79
CA GLU A 208 -35.47 -0.83 -13.25
C GLU A 208 -34.04 -1.13 -13.70
N LYS A 209 -33.96 -1.83 -14.83
CA LYS A 209 -32.75 -2.35 -15.45
C LYS A 209 -32.01 -1.22 -16.18
N ASP A 210 -30.71 -1.44 -16.35
CA ASP A 210 -29.77 -0.77 -17.26
C ASP A 210 -28.98 0.43 -16.71
N GLN A 211 -27.67 0.14 -16.55
CA GLN A 211 -26.48 0.98 -16.28
C GLN A 211 -26.19 1.39 -14.83
N PRO A 212 -25.00 1.03 -14.27
CA PRO A 212 -24.45 1.75 -13.13
C PRO A 212 -23.43 2.80 -13.61
N VAL A 213 -23.80 4.07 -13.46
CA VAL A 213 -22.83 5.16 -13.32
C VAL A 213 -22.40 5.17 -11.85
N GLY A 214 -21.12 4.86 -11.60
CA GLY A 214 -20.42 5.19 -10.35
C GLY A 214 -20.99 4.57 -9.08
N GLY A 215 -20.79 3.27 -8.89
CA GLY A 215 -21.22 2.55 -7.69
C GLY A 215 -21.63 1.13 -8.07
N PHE A 216 -21.21 0.13 -7.32
CA PHE A 216 -21.36 -1.29 -7.63
C PHE A 216 -22.76 -1.67 -8.15
N ALA A 217 -22.83 -2.26 -9.34
CA ALA A 217 -23.89 -3.20 -9.71
C ALA A 217 -23.26 -4.47 -10.30
N GLY A 218 -23.01 -5.48 -9.47
CA GLY A 218 -22.50 -6.80 -9.87
C GLY A 218 -22.25 -7.78 -8.69
N PRO A 219 -22.58 -9.09 -8.82
CA PRO A 219 -22.58 -10.11 -7.75
C PRO A 219 -21.23 -10.86 -7.57
N THR A 220 -20.08 -10.21 -7.76
CA THR A 220 -18.78 -10.91 -7.76
C THR A 220 -18.27 -11.18 -6.34
N THR A 221 -18.18 -12.45 -5.97
CA THR A 221 -17.67 -12.90 -4.68
C THR A 221 -16.13 -12.87 -4.63
N TYR A 222 -15.53 -12.96 -3.44
CA TYR A 222 -14.07 -13.06 -3.32
C TYR A 222 -13.49 -14.28 -4.04
N LEU A 223 -14.17 -15.42 -4.00
CA LEU A 223 -13.78 -16.62 -4.72
C LEU A 223 -13.75 -16.36 -6.23
N ARG A 224 -14.80 -15.70 -6.75
CA ARG A 224 -14.87 -15.32 -8.16
C ARG A 224 -13.71 -14.41 -8.55
N MET A 225 -13.49 -13.31 -7.82
CA MET A 225 -12.40 -12.36 -8.11
C MET A 225 -11.02 -13.00 -7.98
N PHE A 226 -10.82 -13.92 -7.03
CA PHE A 226 -9.57 -14.65 -6.86
C PHE A 226 -9.31 -15.60 -8.03
N LEU A 227 -10.33 -16.33 -8.48
CA LEU A 227 -10.24 -17.18 -9.66
C LEU A 227 -10.03 -16.36 -10.94
N ASP A 228 -10.70 -15.22 -11.10
CA ASP A 228 -10.54 -14.32 -12.25
C ASP A 228 -9.08 -13.87 -12.36
N ALA A 229 -8.43 -13.56 -11.23
CA ALA A 229 -7.01 -13.22 -11.19
C ALA A 229 -6.09 -14.43 -11.48
N LEU A 230 -6.49 -15.64 -11.10
CA LEU A 230 -5.71 -16.86 -11.34
C LEU A 230 -5.74 -17.32 -12.81
N VAL A 231 -6.88 -17.20 -13.49
CA VAL A 231 -7.04 -17.65 -14.88
C VAL A 231 -6.81 -16.54 -15.92
N GLY A 232 -6.85 -15.28 -15.48
CA GLY A 232 -6.75 -14.10 -16.33
C GLY A 232 -8.07 -13.66 -16.97
N PRO A 233 -8.13 -12.44 -17.52
CA PRO A 233 -9.37 -11.80 -17.97
C PRO A 233 -10.02 -12.43 -19.21
N THR A 234 -9.30 -13.27 -19.94
CA THR A 234 -9.76 -13.88 -21.20
C THR A 234 -10.41 -15.25 -21.00
N THR A 235 -10.21 -15.88 -19.84
CA THR A 235 -10.69 -17.23 -19.57
C THR A 235 -12.05 -17.19 -18.88
N PRO A 236 -13.12 -17.72 -19.48
CA PRO A 236 -14.43 -17.73 -18.84
C PRO A 236 -14.43 -18.71 -17.66
N LEU A 237 -14.80 -18.21 -16.48
CA LEU A 237 -15.00 -19.04 -15.30
C LEU A 237 -16.38 -19.70 -15.28
N PRO A 238 -16.51 -20.88 -14.65
CA PRO A 238 -17.76 -21.63 -14.59
C PRO A 238 -18.84 -20.92 -13.74
N PRO A 239 -20.09 -21.43 -13.75
CA PRO A 239 -21.16 -20.93 -12.90
C PRO A 239 -20.81 -20.97 -11.40
N PRO A 240 -21.42 -20.11 -10.56
CA PRO A 240 -21.09 -19.99 -9.13
C PRO A 240 -21.05 -21.31 -8.36
N ALA A 241 -21.97 -22.22 -8.64
CA ALA A 241 -22.08 -23.53 -7.97
C ALA A 241 -20.86 -24.45 -8.17
N LEU A 242 -20.04 -24.21 -9.21
CA LEU A 242 -18.89 -25.04 -9.55
C LEU A 242 -17.54 -24.37 -9.24
N LEU A 243 -17.54 -23.14 -8.69
CA LEU A 243 -16.30 -22.38 -8.49
C LEU A 243 -15.35 -23.04 -7.49
N SER A 244 -15.86 -23.62 -6.40
CA SER A 244 -15.00 -24.26 -5.39
C SER A 244 -14.36 -25.56 -5.91
N ASP A 245 -15.09 -26.33 -6.72
CA ASP A 245 -14.54 -27.53 -7.37
C ASP A 245 -13.55 -27.15 -8.49
N PHE A 246 -13.85 -26.08 -9.24
CA PHE A 246 -12.94 -25.52 -10.23
C PHE A 246 -11.63 -25.02 -9.60
N LEU A 247 -11.69 -24.32 -8.45
CA LEU A 247 -10.51 -23.94 -7.68
C LEU A 247 -9.66 -25.17 -7.35
N THR A 248 -10.28 -26.22 -6.81
CA THR A 248 -9.56 -27.43 -6.42
C THR A 248 -8.90 -28.11 -7.62
N SER A 249 -9.62 -28.21 -8.75
CA SER A 249 -9.09 -28.76 -9.99
C SER A 249 -7.92 -27.93 -10.53
N LEU A 250 -8.07 -26.61 -10.58
CA LEU A 250 -7.08 -25.67 -11.10
C LEU A 250 -5.78 -25.75 -10.30
N ILE A 251 -5.83 -25.59 -8.97
CA ILE A 251 -4.64 -25.64 -8.12
C ILE A 251 -3.97 -27.03 -8.16
N SER A 252 -4.78 -28.10 -8.21
CA SER A 252 -4.25 -29.46 -8.31
C SER A 252 -3.52 -29.71 -9.64
N SER A 253 -3.96 -29.06 -10.73
CA SER A 253 -3.27 -29.13 -12.03
C SER A 253 -1.84 -28.55 -11.98
N TRP A 254 -1.62 -27.53 -11.13
CA TRP A 254 -0.31 -26.93 -10.89
C TRP A 254 0.54 -27.70 -9.87
N LYS A 255 0.00 -28.78 -9.28
CA LYS A 255 0.69 -29.65 -8.32
C LYS A 255 1.25 -28.92 -7.09
N TRP A 256 0.60 -27.83 -6.68
CA TRP A 256 1.01 -27.10 -5.48
C TRP A 256 0.99 -28.00 -4.25
N SER A 257 2.00 -27.84 -3.39
CA SER A 257 2.13 -28.67 -2.20
C SER A 257 1.04 -28.39 -1.16
N LYS A 258 0.25 -29.41 -0.87
CA LYS A 258 -0.80 -29.46 0.20
C LYS A 258 -0.24 -29.27 1.63
N ARG A 259 1.07 -29.06 1.81
CA ARG A 259 1.72 -28.81 3.11
C ARG A 259 1.85 -27.32 3.44
N TYR A 260 1.62 -26.45 2.46
CA TYR A 260 1.74 -25.02 2.62
C TYR A 260 0.37 -24.34 2.75
N CYS A 261 0.36 -23.21 3.46
CA CYS A 261 -0.67 -22.20 3.37
C CYS A 261 -0.07 -20.99 2.64
N TYR A 262 -0.78 -20.51 1.62
CA TYR A 262 -0.33 -19.44 0.74
C TYR A 262 -1.15 -18.18 1.03
N CYS A 263 -0.48 -17.08 1.35
CA CYS A 263 -1.12 -15.81 1.66
C CYS A 263 -0.95 -14.84 0.48
N PHE A 264 -2.08 -14.39 -0.06
CA PHE A 264 -2.16 -13.50 -1.20
C PHE A 264 -2.75 -12.15 -0.83
N VAL A 265 -2.41 -11.12 -1.60
CA VAL A 265 -3.15 -9.87 -1.67
C VAL A 265 -3.80 -9.77 -3.05
N LEU A 266 -5.14 -9.79 -3.07
CA LEU A 266 -5.97 -9.70 -4.26
C LEU A 266 -6.21 -8.25 -4.67
N GLN A 267 -5.89 -7.93 -5.92
CA GLN A 267 -6.19 -6.67 -6.59
C GLN A 267 -7.14 -6.94 -7.75
N HIS A 268 -8.29 -6.27 -7.77
CA HIS A 268 -9.33 -6.53 -8.76
C HIS A 268 -9.97 -5.20 -9.22
N PRO A 269 -10.29 -5.03 -10.53
CA PRO A 269 -10.98 -3.82 -11.02
C PRO A 269 -12.35 -3.59 -10.37
N HIS A 270 -13.07 -4.67 -10.10
CA HIS A 270 -14.30 -4.64 -9.31
C HIS A 270 -14.08 -4.47 -7.81
N ASN A 271 -12.86 -4.28 -7.30
CA ASN A 271 -12.63 -3.89 -5.90
C ASN A 271 -11.71 -2.66 -5.84
N PRO A 272 -12.19 -1.49 -6.29
CA PRO A 272 -11.36 -0.30 -6.38
C PRO A 272 -11.01 0.22 -4.98
N LEU A 273 -9.71 0.28 -4.67
CA LEU A 273 -9.18 0.85 -3.43
C LEU A 273 -8.60 2.23 -3.67
N VAL A 274 -7.33 2.55 -3.40
CA VAL A 274 -6.72 3.84 -3.77
C VAL A 274 -6.13 3.78 -5.17
N PHE A 275 -5.40 2.72 -5.50
CA PHE A 275 -4.86 2.50 -6.83
C PHE A 275 -5.96 2.12 -7.82
N HIS A 276 -5.82 2.61 -9.05
CA HIS A 276 -6.67 2.23 -10.16
C HIS A 276 -6.16 0.92 -10.78
N ILE A 277 -6.77 -0.19 -10.38
CA ILE A 277 -6.44 -1.53 -10.90
C ILE A 277 -7.30 -1.81 -12.13
N THR A 278 -6.67 -2.06 -13.27
CA THR A 278 -7.35 -2.34 -14.54
C THR A 278 -7.42 -3.83 -14.91
N VAL A 279 -6.50 -4.63 -14.35
CA VAL A 279 -6.40 -6.07 -14.60
C VAL A 279 -6.40 -6.83 -13.27
N PRO A 280 -7.16 -7.92 -13.12
CA PRO A 280 -7.16 -8.72 -11.90
C PRO A 280 -5.82 -9.42 -11.71
N ARG A 281 -5.27 -9.35 -10.50
CA ARG A 281 -3.98 -9.95 -10.15
C ARG A 281 -3.87 -10.25 -8.65
N ILE A 282 -2.95 -11.14 -8.31
CA ILE A 282 -2.68 -11.56 -6.94
C ILE A 282 -1.18 -11.45 -6.63
N ALA A 283 -0.85 -10.88 -5.48
CA ALA A 283 0.52 -10.87 -4.97
C ALA A 283 0.69 -12.01 -3.95
N LEU A 284 1.63 -12.93 -4.14
CA LEU A 284 1.98 -13.89 -3.07
C LEU A 284 2.91 -13.19 -2.07
N VAL A 285 2.38 -12.91 -0.88
CA VAL A 285 3.07 -12.12 0.16
C VAL A 285 3.73 -12.99 1.22
N ALA A 286 3.20 -14.19 1.49
CA ALA A 286 3.78 -15.12 2.45
C ALA A 286 3.42 -16.58 2.14
N VAL A 287 4.30 -17.50 2.54
CA VAL A 287 4.06 -18.95 2.47
C VAL A 287 4.44 -19.55 3.82
N TYR A 288 3.54 -20.35 4.37
CA TYR A 288 3.74 -21.02 5.66
C TYR A 288 3.71 -22.53 5.50
N GLN A 289 4.70 -23.24 6.02
CA GLN A 289 4.74 -24.69 6.06
C GLN A 289 4.14 -25.21 7.36
N LYS A 290 3.19 -26.15 7.24
CA LYS A 290 2.66 -26.90 8.39
C LYS A 290 3.69 -27.92 8.88
N ARG A 291 4.14 -27.79 10.13
CA ARG A 291 4.98 -28.78 10.82
C ARG A 291 4.24 -29.40 12.00
N ARG A 292 4.24 -30.73 12.07
CA ARG A 292 3.74 -31.47 13.23
C ARG A 292 4.86 -31.58 14.26
N PHE A 293 4.59 -31.26 15.52
CA PHE A 293 5.56 -31.49 16.58
C PHE A 293 5.62 -32.98 16.94
N PRO A 294 6.81 -33.59 17.06
CA PRO A 294 6.93 -35.02 17.37
C PRO A 294 6.41 -35.40 18.76
N ARG A 295 6.36 -34.44 19.71
CA ARG A 295 6.09 -34.68 21.14
C ARG A 295 4.69 -34.27 21.61
N SER A 296 3.87 -33.69 20.74
CA SER A 296 2.47 -33.41 21.03
C SER A 296 1.69 -33.50 19.73
N ALA A 297 0.81 -34.50 19.62
CA ALA A 297 0.00 -34.73 18.42
C ALA A 297 -0.96 -33.56 18.12
N THR A 298 -1.20 -32.69 19.11
CA THR A 298 -2.12 -31.55 19.02
C THR A 298 -1.44 -30.20 18.76
N SER A 299 -0.10 -30.07 18.85
CA SER A 299 0.58 -28.81 18.51
C SER A 299 1.08 -28.79 17.07
N VAL A 300 0.45 -27.96 16.25
CA VAL A 300 0.87 -27.65 14.89
C VAL A 300 1.64 -26.35 14.91
N THR A 301 2.89 -26.34 14.45
CA THR A 301 3.64 -25.09 14.26
C THR A 301 3.69 -24.73 12.79
N MET A 302 3.54 -23.44 12.51
CA MET A 302 3.76 -22.91 11.18
C MET A 302 5.16 -22.34 11.09
N GLN A 303 5.81 -22.69 9.99
CA GLN A 303 7.10 -22.14 9.67
C GLN A 303 6.95 -21.25 8.45
N ALA A 304 7.26 -19.97 8.59
CA ALA A 304 7.34 -19.07 7.45
C ALA A 304 8.48 -19.49 6.52
N ILE A 305 8.20 -19.53 5.23
CA ILE A 305 9.20 -19.71 4.19
C ILE A 305 9.70 -18.34 3.78
N ASP A 306 11.02 -18.19 3.69
CA ASP A 306 11.62 -16.93 3.29
C ASP A 306 11.18 -16.55 1.86
N PRO A 307 10.72 -15.30 1.64
CA PRO A 307 10.42 -14.77 0.31
C PRO A 307 11.49 -15.04 -0.73
N THR A 308 12.79 -15.00 -0.39
CA THR A 308 13.85 -15.28 -1.38
C THR A 308 13.83 -16.74 -1.87
N VAL A 309 13.17 -17.63 -1.14
CA VAL A 309 13.06 -19.06 -1.49
C VAL A 309 11.82 -19.32 -2.33
N PHE A 310 10.63 -18.91 -1.90
CA PHE A 310 9.42 -19.29 -2.62
C PHE A 310 9.25 -18.54 -3.95
N ARG A 311 9.88 -17.37 -4.11
CA ARG A 311 9.88 -16.62 -5.39
C ARG A 311 10.56 -17.35 -6.53
N THR A 312 11.46 -18.29 -6.23
CA THR A 312 12.18 -19.05 -7.24
C THR A 312 11.50 -20.36 -7.61
N TRP A 313 10.36 -20.69 -6.99
CA TRP A 313 9.63 -21.92 -7.29
C TRP A 313 9.00 -21.87 -8.69
N GLU A 314 9.31 -22.86 -9.51
CA GLU A 314 8.81 -22.97 -10.89
C GLU A 314 7.28 -23.09 -10.96
N GLU A 315 6.66 -23.68 -9.92
CA GLU A 315 5.20 -23.86 -9.77
C GLU A 315 4.40 -22.54 -9.88
N PHE A 316 5.04 -21.40 -9.64
CA PHE A 316 4.41 -20.08 -9.68
C PHE A 316 4.59 -19.35 -11.02
N GLN A 317 5.59 -19.73 -11.82
CA GLN A 317 5.88 -19.05 -13.09
C GLN A 317 4.77 -19.22 -14.13
N SER A 318 3.95 -20.27 -13.98
CA SER A 318 2.87 -20.61 -14.90
C SER A 318 1.53 -19.92 -14.59
N VAL A 319 1.47 -19.08 -13.55
CA VAL A 319 0.23 -18.49 -13.07
C VAL A 319 0.07 -17.07 -13.62
N PRO A 320 -0.87 -16.80 -14.54
CA PRO A 320 -0.93 -15.55 -15.29
C PRO A 320 -1.00 -14.26 -14.45
N GLY A 321 -1.88 -14.21 -13.44
CA GLY A 321 -2.06 -13.01 -12.62
C GLY A 321 -1.24 -12.99 -11.33
N LEU A 322 -0.31 -13.93 -11.16
CA LEU A 322 0.52 -14.01 -9.96
C LEU A 322 1.77 -13.13 -10.11
N PHE A 323 2.03 -12.30 -9.11
CA PHE A 323 3.28 -11.57 -8.98
C PHE A 323 3.82 -11.59 -7.55
N PHE A 324 5.04 -11.09 -7.38
CA PHE A 324 5.69 -10.99 -6.08
C PHE A 324 5.98 -9.52 -5.75
N PRO A 325 5.72 -9.07 -4.50
CA PRO A 325 6.01 -7.68 -4.10
C PRO A 325 7.48 -7.32 -4.31
N ALA A 326 7.83 -6.10 -4.71
CA ALA A 326 9.25 -5.74 -4.82
C ALA A 326 9.99 -5.90 -3.48
N MET A 327 11.29 -6.22 -3.50
CA MET A 327 12.11 -6.36 -2.29
C MET A 327 13.33 -5.45 -2.37
N LEU A 328 13.68 -4.82 -1.24
CA LEU A 328 14.93 -4.08 -1.12
C LEU A 328 16.08 -5.07 -0.98
N THR A 329 17.09 -4.95 -1.84
CA THR A 329 18.29 -5.81 -1.80
C THR A 329 19.48 -5.14 -1.13
N ASP A 330 19.54 -3.80 -1.16
CA ASP A 330 20.73 -3.06 -0.73
C ASP A 330 20.59 -2.49 0.68
N PRO A 331 21.64 -2.54 1.50
CA PRO A 331 21.63 -1.95 2.84
C PRO A 331 21.48 -0.43 2.75
N LEU A 332 20.51 0.11 3.50
CA LEU A 332 20.27 1.55 3.61
C LEU A 332 20.19 1.97 5.08
N SER A 333 20.62 3.20 5.36
CA SER A 333 20.31 3.84 6.65
C SER A 333 18.80 3.96 6.79
N TYR A 334 18.30 3.60 7.96
CA TYR A 334 16.87 3.62 8.27
C TYR A 334 16.23 5.00 8.01
N GLN A 335 16.92 6.09 8.36
CA GLN A 335 16.41 7.44 8.11
C GLN A 335 16.32 7.76 6.61
N THR A 336 17.35 7.39 5.85
CA THR A 336 17.38 7.60 4.39
C THR A 336 16.30 6.77 3.70
N PHE A 337 16.09 5.54 4.15
CA PHE A 337 15.06 4.64 3.66
C PHE A 337 13.64 5.16 3.92
N LEU A 338 13.36 5.68 5.11
CA LEU A 338 12.02 6.15 5.47
C LEU A 338 11.65 7.51 4.89
N ARG A 339 12.64 8.35 4.54
CA ARG A 339 12.42 9.71 4.01
C ARG A 339 11.39 9.76 2.88
N PRO A 340 11.48 8.95 1.80
CA PRO A 340 10.49 9.00 0.73
C PRO A 340 9.08 8.59 1.21
N TYR A 341 8.94 7.56 2.04
CA TYR A 341 7.62 7.14 2.54
C TYR A 341 6.95 8.18 3.44
N ARG A 342 7.73 9.03 4.12
CA ARG A 342 7.20 10.10 4.97
C ARG A 342 6.87 11.40 4.23
N SER A 343 7.30 11.52 2.97
CA SER A 343 7.10 12.73 2.19
C SER A 343 5.83 12.65 1.34
N ILE A 344 5.00 13.68 1.44
CA ILE A 344 3.85 13.92 0.55
C ILE A 344 4.27 14.37 -0.86
N HIS A 345 5.57 14.59 -1.08
CA HIS A 345 6.13 15.01 -2.36
C HIS A 345 6.79 13.89 -3.15
N SER A 346 6.87 12.70 -2.58
CA SER A 346 7.34 11.51 -3.28
C SER A 346 6.41 11.15 -4.43
N ARG A 347 6.92 10.39 -5.41
CA ARG A 347 6.10 9.87 -6.50
C ARG A 347 5.44 8.57 -6.05
N LEU A 348 4.16 8.43 -6.36
CA LEU A 348 3.39 7.24 -5.97
C LEU A 348 3.99 5.94 -6.54
N GLU A 349 4.58 6.01 -7.73
CA GLU A 349 5.32 4.91 -8.37
C GLU A 349 6.53 4.44 -7.55
N ASP A 350 7.18 5.33 -6.80
CA ASP A 350 8.38 5.01 -6.01
C ASP A 350 8.03 4.45 -4.63
N VAL A 351 6.94 4.94 -4.01
CA VAL A 351 6.60 4.63 -2.60
C VAL A 351 5.43 3.67 -2.45
N GLY A 352 4.64 3.47 -3.51
CA GLY A 352 3.44 2.64 -3.47
C GLY A 352 2.54 2.95 -2.27
N ALA A 353 1.93 1.91 -1.69
CA ALA A 353 1.16 2.03 -0.46
C ALA A 353 2.04 2.03 0.81
N GLY A 354 3.36 1.98 0.64
CA GLY A 354 4.34 1.80 1.70
C GLY A 354 5.12 0.49 1.59
N VAL A 355 5.68 0.08 2.73
CA VAL A 355 6.56 -1.09 2.86
C VAL A 355 6.24 -1.91 4.10
N MET A 356 6.51 -3.20 4.00
CA MET A 356 6.45 -4.17 5.07
C MET A 356 7.88 -4.55 5.48
N LEU A 357 8.19 -4.41 6.77
CA LEU A 357 9.44 -4.85 7.36
C LEU A 357 9.17 -6.13 8.13
N THR A 358 9.89 -7.20 7.82
CA THR A 358 9.78 -8.51 8.50
C THR A 358 11.14 -8.91 9.06
N ASP A 359 11.20 -9.20 10.36
CA ASP A 359 12.42 -9.70 10.98
C ASP A 359 12.64 -11.18 10.65
N ARG A 360 13.80 -11.47 10.07
CA ARG A 360 14.30 -12.81 9.74
C ARG A 360 14.83 -13.58 10.95
N VAL A 361 14.37 -13.31 12.17
CA VAL A 361 14.71 -14.15 13.34
C VAL A 361 13.46 -14.45 14.14
N THR A 362 12.64 -13.43 14.37
CA THR A 362 11.41 -13.56 15.16
C THR A 362 10.16 -13.74 14.31
N GLY A 363 10.18 -13.38 13.02
CA GLY A 363 8.99 -13.28 12.18
C GLY A 363 8.10 -12.07 12.51
N LEU A 364 8.55 -11.19 13.41
CA LEU A 364 7.85 -9.94 13.74
C LEU A 364 7.71 -9.07 12.49
N GLN A 365 6.58 -8.40 12.34
CA GLN A 365 6.29 -7.53 11.20
C GLN A 365 5.91 -6.13 11.65
N THR A 366 6.30 -5.13 10.86
CA THR A 366 5.77 -3.77 10.95
C THR A 366 5.53 -3.21 9.55
N LYS A 367 4.65 -2.22 9.48
CA LYS A 367 4.32 -1.53 8.23
C LYS A 367 4.71 -0.06 8.34
N VAL A 368 5.23 0.48 7.25
CA VAL A 368 5.41 1.93 7.07
C VAL A 368 4.49 2.32 5.93
N GLU A 369 3.44 3.07 6.24
CA GLU A 369 2.54 3.58 5.23
C GLU A 369 3.15 4.83 4.56
N SER A 370 2.90 4.98 3.26
CA SER A 370 3.31 6.16 2.51
C SER A 370 2.40 7.35 2.88
N ALA A 371 2.97 8.47 3.26
CA ALA A 371 2.24 9.70 3.60
C ALA A 371 1.38 10.19 2.42
N LEU A 372 1.92 10.11 1.20
CA LEU A 372 1.16 10.42 -0.01
C LEU A 372 -0.02 9.46 -0.19
N TYR A 373 0.20 8.14 -0.02
CA TYR A 373 -0.87 7.16 -0.14
C TYR A 373 -1.96 7.37 0.92
N GLU A 374 -1.61 7.66 2.17
CA GLU A 374 -2.56 7.96 3.24
C GLU A 374 -3.42 9.19 2.92
N GLU A 375 -2.79 10.23 2.37
CA GLU A 375 -3.48 11.44 1.93
C GLU A 375 -4.48 11.14 0.81
N LEU A 376 -4.06 10.40 -0.24
CA LEU A 376 -4.94 9.99 -1.34
C LEU A 376 -6.06 9.07 -0.83
N ARG A 377 -5.77 8.16 0.10
CA ARG A 377 -6.75 7.30 0.76
C ARG A 377 -7.77 8.11 1.56
N ARG A 378 -7.37 9.24 2.13
CA ARG A 378 -8.27 10.14 2.86
C ARG A 378 -9.17 10.89 1.89
N LEU A 379 -8.59 11.54 0.89
CA LEU A 379 -9.32 12.32 -0.11
C LEU A 379 -10.30 11.45 -0.93
N ARG A 380 -9.96 10.19 -1.22
CA ARG A 380 -10.84 9.27 -1.98
C ARG A 380 -12.08 8.86 -1.20
N ARG A 381 -12.08 8.96 0.14
CA ARG A 381 -13.27 8.69 0.95
C ARG A 381 -14.36 9.75 0.74
N ASN A 382 -14.04 10.88 0.12
CA ASN A 382 -14.98 11.99 -0.03
C ASN A 382 -16.03 11.71 -1.08
N GLN A 383 -17.25 12.18 -0.82
CA GLN A 383 -18.30 12.30 -1.81
C GLN A 383 -18.05 13.60 -2.60
N PRO A 384 -17.61 13.54 -3.88
CA PRO A 384 -17.14 14.71 -4.62
C PRO A 384 -18.16 15.85 -4.65
N VAL A 385 -19.44 15.50 -4.82
CA VAL A 385 -20.56 16.44 -4.86
C VAL A 385 -20.75 17.17 -3.53
N LEU A 386 -20.82 16.44 -2.42
CA LEU A 386 -20.95 17.06 -1.09
C LEU A 386 -19.72 17.87 -0.72
N PHE A 387 -18.53 17.42 -1.13
CA PHE A 387 -17.31 18.18 -0.86
C PHE A 387 -17.28 19.50 -1.62
N PHE A 388 -17.70 19.49 -2.89
CA PHE A 388 -17.84 20.72 -3.67
C PHE A 388 -18.89 21.66 -3.07
N GLN A 389 -20.04 21.13 -2.63
CA GLN A 389 -21.05 21.90 -1.91
C GLN A 389 -20.48 22.55 -0.64
N TYR A 390 -19.70 21.80 0.14
CA TYR A 390 -18.99 22.33 1.31
C TYR A 390 -18.07 23.49 0.94
N LEU A 391 -17.28 23.38 -0.14
CA LEU A 391 -16.40 24.45 -0.60
C LEU A 391 -17.18 25.71 -1.00
N CYS A 392 -18.32 25.56 -1.68
CA CYS A 392 -19.21 26.68 -2.00
C CYS A 392 -19.77 27.37 -0.74
N LEU A 393 -20.20 26.59 0.26
CA LEU A 393 -20.70 27.13 1.53
C LEU A 393 -19.60 27.80 2.34
N HIS A 394 -18.39 27.24 2.34
CA HIS A 394 -17.21 27.82 2.98
C HIS A 394 -16.84 29.15 2.33
N TYR A 395 -16.77 29.20 0.99
CA TYR A 395 -16.49 30.40 0.21
C TYR A 395 -17.50 31.52 0.48
N THR A 396 -18.78 31.18 0.60
CA THR A 396 -19.86 32.13 0.93
C THR A 396 -20.04 32.40 2.42
N LYS A 397 -19.24 31.76 3.29
CA LYS A 397 -19.30 31.85 4.76
C LYS A 397 -20.65 31.43 5.36
N LYS A 398 -21.37 30.52 4.69
CA LYS A 398 -22.70 30.01 5.09
C LYS A 398 -22.66 28.60 5.69
N THR A 399 -21.48 28.03 5.93
CA THR A 399 -21.33 26.68 6.48
C THR A 399 -22.02 26.52 7.84
N THR A 400 -21.90 27.51 8.73
CA THR A 400 -22.52 27.49 10.06
C THR A 400 -24.04 27.55 9.98
N GLU A 401 -24.59 28.46 9.16
CA GLU A 401 -26.03 28.59 8.90
C GLU A 401 -26.59 27.28 8.32
N PHE A 402 -25.91 26.69 7.33
CA PHE A 402 -26.32 25.41 6.76
C PHE A 402 -26.37 24.28 7.80
N LEU A 403 -25.35 24.17 8.65
CA LEU A 403 -25.27 23.12 9.68
C LEU A 403 -26.27 23.34 10.83
N GLN A 404 -26.71 24.59 11.08
CA GLN A 404 -27.81 24.85 12.01
C GLN A 404 -29.13 24.24 11.51
N HIS A 405 -29.39 24.30 10.20
CA HIS A 405 -30.58 23.72 9.59
C HIS A 405 -30.45 22.21 9.32
N PHE A 406 -29.25 21.74 8.99
CA PHE A 406 -28.97 20.35 8.61
C PHE A 406 -27.80 19.76 9.41
N PRO A 407 -27.96 19.56 10.73
CA PRO A 407 -26.89 19.09 11.61
C PRO A 407 -26.39 17.68 11.28
N GLN A 408 -27.17 16.86 10.56
CA GLN A 408 -26.77 15.52 10.14
C GLN A 408 -25.52 15.52 9.24
N TYR A 409 -25.21 16.63 8.56
CA TYR A 409 -24.00 16.76 7.74
C TYR A 409 -22.74 17.12 8.53
N GLN A 410 -22.86 17.46 9.82
CA GLN A 410 -21.74 17.88 10.67
C GLN A 410 -20.55 16.90 10.62
N PRO A 411 -20.72 15.58 10.79
CA PRO A 411 -19.59 14.65 10.78
C PRO A 411 -18.85 14.64 9.43
N VAL A 412 -19.58 14.75 8.33
CA VAL A 412 -19.03 14.76 6.97
C VAL A 412 -18.32 16.09 6.69
N PHE A 413 -18.91 17.22 7.09
CA PHE A 413 -18.31 18.55 6.93
C PHE A 413 -17.06 18.75 7.79
N ASP A 414 -16.99 18.11 8.95
CA ASP A 414 -15.77 18.10 9.76
C ASP A 414 -14.62 17.35 9.06
N LEU A 415 -14.90 16.27 8.34
CA LEU A 415 -13.90 15.59 7.52
C LEU A 415 -13.41 16.49 6.38
N PHE A 416 -14.34 17.14 5.67
CA PHE A 416 -14.01 18.08 4.59
C PHE A 416 -13.15 19.26 5.07
N ARG A 417 -13.47 19.79 6.25
CA ARG A 417 -12.67 20.84 6.91
C ARG A 417 -11.27 20.34 7.24
N GLN A 418 -11.13 19.11 7.74
CA GLN A 418 -9.82 18.50 8.02
C GLN A 418 -8.99 18.34 6.75
N ASP A 419 -9.62 17.97 5.63
CA ASP A 419 -8.95 17.87 4.33
C ASP A 419 -8.47 19.24 3.83
N TYR A 420 -9.34 20.26 3.87
CA TYR A 420 -9.00 21.62 3.48
C TYR A 420 -7.85 22.19 4.32
N VAL A 421 -7.93 22.07 5.66
CA VAL A 421 -6.87 22.51 6.57
C VAL A 421 -5.58 21.71 6.37
N GLY A 422 -5.69 20.39 6.14
CA GLY A 422 -4.54 19.55 5.83
C GLY A 422 -3.80 20.02 4.57
N PHE A 423 -4.54 20.47 3.55
CA PHE A 423 -3.95 21.04 2.35
C PHE A 423 -3.25 22.38 2.60
N ILE A 424 -3.81 23.26 3.43
CA ILE A 424 -3.14 24.52 3.86
C ILE A 424 -1.80 24.20 4.53
N ILE A 425 -1.79 23.23 5.46
CA ILE A 425 -0.59 22.82 6.20
C ILE A 425 0.45 22.27 5.23
N ASN A 426 0.05 21.37 4.33
CA ASN A 426 0.93 20.77 3.35
C ASN A 426 1.52 21.81 2.39
N LEU A 427 0.68 22.73 1.89
CA LEU A 427 1.10 23.80 0.99
C LEU A 427 2.10 24.76 1.66
N HIS A 428 1.86 25.12 2.92
CA HIS A 428 2.80 25.92 3.72
C HIS A 428 4.11 25.17 3.96
N ALA A 429 4.06 23.88 4.33
CA ALA A 429 5.25 23.06 4.50
C ALA A 429 6.09 23.00 3.20
N SER A 430 5.44 22.80 2.05
CA SER A 430 6.10 22.85 0.74
C SER A 430 6.76 24.20 0.46
N TYR A 431 6.10 25.29 0.82
CA TYR A 431 6.66 26.64 0.68
C TYR A 431 7.94 26.79 1.52
N VAL A 432 7.88 26.39 2.79
CA VAL A 432 9.01 26.46 3.72
C VAL A 432 10.18 25.64 3.20
N THR A 433 9.95 24.38 2.83
CA THR A 433 10.99 23.49 2.29
C THR A 433 11.70 24.09 1.07
N LYS A 434 10.96 24.73 0.15
CA LYS A 434 11.54 25.30 -1.06
C LYS A 434 12.26 26.63 -0.84
N TYR A 435 11.55 27.58 -0.21
CA TYR A 435 11.92 29.00 -0.24
C TYR A 435 12.56 29.48 1.06
N VAL A 436 12.34 28.79 2.17
CA VAL A 436 12.91 29.13 3.47
C VAL A 436 14.12 28.25 3.77
N GLU A 437 13.96 26.93 3.67
CA GLU A 437 15.03 25.97 3.92
C GLU A 437 15.99 25.83 2.73
N GLY A 438 15.53 26.18 1.51
CA GLY A 438 16.33 26.04 0.28
C GLY A 438 16.64 24.59 -0.07
N SER A 439 15.77 23.66 0.32
CA SER A 439 15.95 22.23 0.06
C SER A 439 15.75 21.91 -1.42
N ASP A 440 16.60 21.04 -1.97
CA ASP A 440 16.47 20.48 -3.31
C ASP A 440 15.47 19.30 -3.39
N GLU A 441 14.70 19.06 -2.33
CA GLU A 441 13.65 18.05 -2.36
C GLU A 441 12.62 18.33 -3.47
N PRO A 442 12.22 17.31 -4.24
CA PRO A 442 11.17 17.47 -5.23
C PRO A 442 9.88 17.85 -4.51
N ILE A 443 9.09 18.75 -5.12
CA ILE A 443 7.77 19.14 -4.62
C ILE A 443 6.72 18.67 -5.61
N ALA A 444 5.64 18.09 -5.09
CA ALA A 444 4.59 17.56 -5.93
C ALA A 444 4.02 18.66 -6.87
N PRO A 445 3.78 18.36 -8.15
CA PRO A 445 3.34 19.36 -9.14
C PRO A 445 2.12 20.17 -8.74
N ARG A 446 1.19 19.57 -7.97
CA ARG A 446 -0.01 20.26 -7.47
C ARG A 446 0.31 21.47 -6.59
N TYR A 447 1.40 21.46 -5.82
CA TYR A 447 1.75 22.55 -4.90
C TYR A 447 2.58 23.65 -5.58
N LEU A 448 3.32 23.30 -6.64
CA LEU A 448 4.32 24.19 -7.27
C LEU A 448 3.76 25.55 -7.72
N PRO A 449 2.64 25.64 -8.45
CA PRO A 449 2.09 26.92 -8.89
C PRO A 449 1.69 27.82 -7.71
N HIS A 450 1.08 27.22 -6.68
CA HIS A 450 0.61 27.93 -5.50
C HIS A 450 1.76 28.47 -4.65
N ILE A 451 2.80 27.67 -4.39
CA ILE A 451 3.96 28.15 -3.61
C ILE A 451 4.76 29.22 -4.38
N GLN A 452 4.81 29.12 -5.72
CA GLN A 452 5.42 30.16 -6.56
C GLN A 452 4.65 31.47 -6.47
N TYR A 453 3.31 31.38 -6.54
CA TYR A 453 2.46 32.55 -6.38
C TYR A 453 2.62 33.18 -5.00
N LEU A 454 2.53 32.36 -3.94
CA LEU A 454 2.72 32.80 -2.56
C LEU A 454 4.07 33.50 -2.38
N HIS A 455 5.15 32.95 -2.94
CA HIS A 455 6.47 33.57 -2.84
C HIS A 455 6.52 34.96 -3.50
N HIS A 456 6.14 35.05 -4.77
CA HIS A 456 6.33 36.27 -5.55
C HIS A 456 5.31 37.37 -5.23
N TYR A 457 4.06 37.00 -4.97
CA TYR A 457 2.95 37.95 -4.87
C TYR A 457 2.45 38.16 -3.44
N VAL A 458 2.82 37.30 -2.48
CA VAL A 458 2.36 37.43 -1.08
C VAL A 458 3.53 37.66 -0.14
N ALA A 459 4.55 36.81 -0.17
CA ALA A 459 5.66 36.83 0.78
C ALA A 459 6.66 37.95 0.49
N LEU A 460 7.22 38.05 -0.73
CA LEU A 460 8.20 39.08 -1.08
C LEU A 460 7.69 40.52 -0.87
N PRO A 461 6.44 40.87 -1.26
CA PRO A 461 5.92 42.22 -1.03
C PRO A 461 5.69 42.56 0.45
N ARG A 462 5.33 41.57 1.28
CA ARG A 462 5.02 41.76 2.71
C ARG A 462 6.26 41.63 3.60
N CYS A 463 7.30 40.93 3.15
CA CYS A 463 8.53 40.69 3.91
C CYS A 463 9.80 41.00 3.08
N PRO A 464 10.02 42.26 2.65
CA PRO A 464 11.12 42.63 1.76
C PRO A 464 12.53 42.56 2.40
N PHE A 465 12.64 42.53 3.73
CA PHE A 465 13.91 42.61 4.46
C PHE A 465 14.18 41.40 5.39
N GLY A 466 14.15 40.18 4.84
CA GLY A 466 14.57 38.98 5.57
C GLY A 466 13.62 38.53 6.70
N GLY A 467 12.36 38.99 6.67
CA GLY A 467 11.31 38.53 7.58
C GLY A 467 10.90 37.08 7.31
N GLN A 468 10.46 36.39 8.36
CA GLN A 468 9.91 35.02 8.29
C GLN A 468 8.95 34.92 7.10
N GLY A 469 9.15 33.92 6.23
CA GLY A 469 8.43 33.78 4.96
C GLY A 469 6.90 33.67 5.09
N ALA A 470 6.20 33.26 4.02
CA ALA A 470 4.75 33.12 4.06
C ALA A 470 4.29 32.30 5.28
N THR A 471 3.39 32.87 6.10
CA THR A 471 2.81 32.18 7.26
C THR A 471 1.61 31.33 6.87
N LEU A 472 1.19 30.40 7.74
CA LEU A 472 -0.01 29.60 7.53
C LEU A 472 -1.26 30.46 7.25
N HIS A 473 -1.39 31.59 7.95
CA HIS A 473 -2.48 32.56 7.72
C HIS A 473 -2.43 33.19 6.33
N MET A 474 -1.23 33.51 5.82
CA MET A 474 -1.10 34.03 4.45
C MET A 474 -1.47 32.99 3.39
N VAL A 475 -1.19 31.71 3.66
CA VAL A 475 -1.63 30.61 2.79
C VAL A 475 -3.15 30.47 2.81
N GLN A 476 -3.77 30.56 3.98
CA GLN A 476 -5.23 30.56 4.11
C GLN A 476 -5.87 31.74 3.38
N GLU A 477 -5.38 32.98 3.58
CA GLU A 477 -5.85 34.17 2.84
C GLU A 477 -5.74 34.01 1.32
N TYR A 478 -4.73 33.30 0.85
CA TYR A 478 -4.56 33.01 -0.57
C TYR A 478 -5.62 32.02 -1.07
N LEU A 479 -5.84 30.91 -0.35
CA LEU A 479 -6.84 29.92 -0.75
C LEU A 479 -8.27 30.46 -0.65
N ASP A 480 -8.56 31.31 0.32
CA ASP A 480 -9.88 31.95 0.47
C ASP A 480 -10.22 32.90 -0.69
N LYS A 481 -9.22 33.31 -1.50
CA LYS A 481 -9.42 34.08 -2.74
C LYS A 481 -9.68 33.20 -3.95
N LEU A 482 -9.33 31.92 -3.90
CA LEU A 482 -9.57 30.99 -4.99
C LEU A 482 -11.06 30.63 -5.06
N THR A 483 -11.53 30.36 -6.26
CA THR A 483 -12.87 29.85 -6.48
C THR A 483 -13.00 28.41 -5.94
N PRO A 484 -14.22 27.96 -5.57
CA PRO A 484 -14.44 26.59 -5.14
C PRO A 484 -13.92 25.54 -6.15
N GLU A 485 -14.03 25.82 -7.45
CA GLU A 485 -13.54 24.93 -8.51
C GLU A 485 -12.00 24.82 -8.53
N GLU A 486 -11.30 25.93 -8.31
CA GLU A 486 -9.84 25.92 -8.21
C GLU A 486 -9.37 25.13 -7.00
N VAL A 487 -9.98 25.35 -5.83
CA VAL A 487 -9.66 24.60 -4.61
C VAL A 487 -10.00 23.11 -4.78
N PHE A 488 -11.15 22.81 -5.37
CA PHE A 488 -11.59 21.43 -5.60
C PHE A 488 -10.60 20.68 -6.49
N ARG A 489 -10.11 21.29 -7.58
CA ARG A 489 -9.09 20.67 -8.46
C ARG A 489 -7.77 20.36 -7.74
N CYS A 490 -7.41 21.10 -6.70
CA CYS A 490 -6.22 20.82 -5.90
C CYS A 490 -6.39 19.60 -4.99
N LEU A 491 -7.63 19.26 -4.65
CA LEU A 491 -8.02 18.23 -3.67
C LEU A 491 -8.66 16.99 -4.31
N ASP A 492 -8.93 17.04 -5.60
CA ASP A 492 -9.50 15.94 -6.38
C ASP A 492 -8.47 14.84 -6.63
N VAL A 493 -8.73 13.64 -6.10
CA VAL A 493 -7.83 12.47 -6.19
C VAL A 493 -7.66 12.00 -7.62
N ASP A 494 -8.70 12.07 -8.45
CA ASP A 494 -8.64 11.55 -9.82
C ASP A 494 -7.72 12.41 -10.71
N ALA A 495 -7.57 13.69 -10.38
CA ALA A 495 -6.57 14.57 -10.98
C ALA A 495 -5.14 14.29 -10.49
N LEU A 496 -4.98 13.64 -9.33
CA LEU A 496 -3.70 13.38 -8.68
C LEU A 496 -3.14 11.99 -8.95
N LEU A 497 -4.00 11.01 -9.25
CA LEU A 497 -3.57 9.68 -9.65
C LEU A 497 -3.03 9.71 -11.08
N PRO A 498 -1.91 9.03 -11.37
CA PRO A 498 -1.48 8.84 -12.74
C PRO A 498 -2.60 8.15 -13.52
N LYS A 499 -2.96 8.69 -14.70
CA LYS A 499 -4.03 8.16 -15.57
C LYS A 499 -3.82 6.69 -15.99
N THR A 500 -2.61 6.19 -15.80
CA THR A 500 -2.25 4.78 -15.87
C THR A 500 -1.07 4.58 -14.94
N VAL A 501 -1.31 4.04 -13.73
CA VAL A 501 -0.25 3.28 -13.06
C VAL A 501 -0.35 1.86 -13.62
N GLN A 502 0.28 1.63 -14.77
CA GLN A 502 0.69 0.26 -15.08
C GLN A 502 1.87 -0.02 -14.14
N VAL A 503 1.58 -0.50 -12.93
CA VAL A 503 2.60 -1.15 -12.08
C VAL A 503 2.86 -2.52 -12.67
#